data_AF-A0A7W0P9I7-F1
#
_entry.id   AF-A0A7W0P9I7-F1
#
_cell.length_a   1.000
_cell.length_b   1.000
_cell.length_c   1.000
_cell.angle_alpha   90.00
_cell.angle_beta   90.00
_cell.angle_gamma   90.00
#
_symmetry.space_group_name_H-M   'P 1'
#
loop_
_entity.id
_entity.type
_entity.pdbx_description
1 polymer ?
#
loop_
_entity_poly.entity_id
_entity_poly.type
_entity_poly.pdbx_seq_one_letter_code
_entity_poly.pdbx_strand_id
1 'polypeptide(L)'
;MTVADVVADVLAGEAGDFLREAVELVARELMEAEISAEIGAARGEVSPDRRTHRNGYRPRGWETRVGEVELAIPRARSGPAYFPSFLEPRRRSEQAIVAVVLEAYVNGVSTRKVDRLVEQLGLQGMTKDRVSALCRLLDEQVSAFRERPLEGAYPYLWLDAKQLKVRDQAHVRSKALVVAYAVHETGRREVIGIDLGEVESEAFWLEFLRSLRQRGLDGVRLAVSDDHQGLKAAIARVLACPWQRCTVHFVRSMHQHCRPAQRSLVSAALREVFNSDSREQARERVSELVERLGAIVPKVCALLEQGEDDLLAFYCFPAAHWSKLRSTNPLERVNREIGRRSDVVGIFPNDAAAIRLAGALLIEQNDEWLVSRRYLSSESIALALALDIEDESDRQREEVIELTAA
;
A
#
# COMPACT_ATOMS: atom_id res chain seq x y z
N MET A 1 -28.65 6.92 -39.40
CA MET A 1 -27.94 8.01 -38.73
C MET A 1 -26.53 8.06 -39.28
N THR A 2 -26.32 9.00 -40.18
CA THR A 2 -25.04 9.38 -40.80
C THR A 2 -24.50 10.63 -40.10
N VAL A 3 -23.25 11.03 -40.40
CA VAL A 3 -22.70 12.30 -39.90
C VAL A 3 -23.58 13.49 -40.30
N ALA A 4 -24.19 13.44 -41.50
CA ALA A 4 -25.09 14.49 -41.98
C ALA A 4 -26.38 14.56 -41.16
N ASP A 5 -26.92 13.40 -40.74
CA ASP A 5 -28.10 13.34 -39.88
C ASP A 5 -27.80 13.96 -38.52
N VAL A 6 -26.67 13.58 -37.89
CA VAL A 6 -26.24 14.14 -36.59
C VAL A 6 -26.01 15.65 -36.66
N VAL A 7 -25.39 16.13 -37.75
CA VAL A 7 -25.15 17.57 -37.96
C VAL A 7 -26.48 18.32 -38.15
N ALA A 8 -27.44 17.73 -38.87
CA ALA A 8 -28.76 18.33 -39.06
C ALA A 8 -29.52 18.47 -37.73
N ASP A 9 -29.49 17.44 -36.87
CA ASP A 9 -30.16 17.45 -35.56
C ASP A 9 -29.55 18.49 -34.60
N VAL A 10 -28.22 18.63 -34.61
CA VAL A 10 -27.52 19.68 -33.83
C VAL A 10 -27.87 21.08 -34.31
N LEU A 11 -27.94 21.29 -35.62
CA LEU A 11 -28.28 22.59 -36.21
C LEU A 11 -29.75 22.96 -36.01
N ALA A 12 -30.64 21.98 -35.87
CA ALA A 12 -32.06 22.18 -35.62
C ALA A 12 -32.37 22.59 -34.16
N GLY A 13 -31.39 22.55 -33.24
CA GLY A 13 -31.62 22.78 -31.81
C GLY A 13 -32.40 21.63 -31.14
N GLU A 14 -32.65 20.55 -31.86
CA GLU A 14 -33.22 19.29 -31.39
C GLU A 14 -32.11 18.35 -30.88
N ALA A 15 -30.97 18.91 -30.47
CA ALA A 15 -29.89 18.15 -29.89
C ALA A 15 -30.39 17.48 -28.60
N GLY A 16 -30.83 16.22 -28.73
CA GLY A 16 -30.85 15.28 -27.63
C GLY A 16 -29.42 15.06 -27.12
N ASP A 17 -29.13 13.85 -26.67
CA ASP A 17 -27.80 13.51 -26.18
C ASP A 17 -26.81 13.33 -27.36
N PHE A 18 -26.48 14.43 -28.07
CA PHE A 18 -25.62 14.46 -29.27
C PHE A 18 -24.32 13.66 -29.09
N LEU A 19 -23.73 13.73 -27.90
CA LEU A 19 -22.51 12.99 -27.58
C LEU A 19 -22.73 11.48 -27.63
N ARG A 20 -23.87 11.00 -27.14
CA ARG A 20 -24.25 9.58 -27.22
C ARG A 20 -24.44 9.13 -28.66
N GLU A 21 -25.12 9.92 -29.48
CA GLU A 21 -25.35 9.63 -30.90
C GLU A 21 -24.04 9.61 -31.70
N ALA A 22 -23.13 10.56 -31.44
CA ALA A 22 -21.82 10.59 -32.04
C ALA A 22 -20.98 9.35 -31.64
N VAL A 23 -21.02 8.95 -30.37
CA VAL A 23 -20.34 7.73 -29.88
C VAL A 23 -20.93 6.48 -30.52
N GLU A 24 -22.26 6.37 -30.62
CA GLU A 24 -22.93 5.24 -31.28
C GLU A 24 -22.52 5.14 -32.75
N LEU A 25 -22.48 6.28 -33.45
CA LEU A 25 -22.06 6.34 -34.85
C LEU A 25 -20.62 5.87 -35.02
N VAL A 26 -19.67 6.44 -34.25
CA VAL A 26 -18.25 6.08 -34.33
C VAL A 26 -18.04 4.61 -33.97
N ALA A 27 -18.72 4.10 -32.93
CA ALA A 27 -18.63 2.70 -32.54
C ALA A 27 -19.16 1.78 -33.64
N ARG A 28 -20.27 2.15 -34.31
CA ARG A 28 -20.83 1.40 -35.44
C ARG A 28 -19.86 1.35 -36.61
N GLU A 29 -19.32 2.49 -37.03
CA GLU A 29 -18.38 2.57 -38.15
C GLU A 29 -17.08 1.80 -37.86
N LEU A 30 -16.57 1.89 -36.63
CA LEU A 30 -15.40 1.11 -36.21
C LEU A 30 -15.68 -0.40 -36.28
N MET A 31 -16.83 -0.87 -35.76
CA MET A 31 -17.19 -2.29 -35.84
C MET A 31 -17.36 -2.78 -37.28
N GLU A 32 -17.95 -1.94 -38.13
CA GLU A 32 -18.13 -2.21 -39.56
C GLU A 32 -16.80 -2.28 -40.31
N ALA A 33 -15.83 -1.43 -39.97
CA ALA A 33 -14.49 -1.46 -40.52
C ALA A 33 -13.70 -2.69 -40.05
N GLU A 34 -13.70 -2.99 -38.75
CA GLU A 34 -13.01 -4.14 -38.15
C GLU A 34 -13.48 -5.46 -38.78
N ILE A 35 -14.80 -5.70 -38.82
CA ILE A 35 -15.31 -6.95 -39.41
C ILE A 35 -15.04 -7.02 -40.92
N SER A 36 -15.03 -5.89 -41.63
CA SER A 36 -14.68 -5.89 -43.06
C SER A 36 -13.22 -6.29 -43.27
N ALA A 37 -12.31 -5.82 -42.41
CA ALA A 37 -10.90 -6.22 -42.43
C ALA A 37 -10.71 -7.71 -42.10
N GLU A 38 -11.43 -8.24 -41.10
CA GLU A 38 -11.38 -9.68 -40.78
C GLU A 38 -11.94 -10.56 -41.91
N ILE A 39 -13.02 -10.12 -42.57
CA ILE A 39 -13.67 -10.83 -43.67
C ILE A 39 -12.88 -10.72 -44.97
N GLY A 40 -12.14 -9.63 -45.18
CA GLY A 40 -11.46 -9.31 -46.44
C GLY A 40 -12.39 -8.69 -47.51
N ALA A 41 -13.54 -8.14 -47.09
CA ALA A 41 -14.50 -7.49 -47.98
C ALA A 41 -15.42 -6.53 -47.22
N ALA A 42 -15.69 -5.37 -47.80
CA ALA A 42 -16.71 -4.45 -47.31
C ALA A 42 -18.13 -4.99 -47.52
N ARG A 43 -19.11 -4.35 -46.90
CA ARG A 43 -20.53 -4.74 -47.01
C ARG A 43 -21.01 -4.57 -48.46
N GLY A 44 -21.39 -5.68 -49.09
CA GLY A 44 -21.89 -5.69 -50.47
C GLY A 44 -20.78 -5.70 -51.54
N GLU A 45 -19.51 -5.62 -51.16
CA GLU A 45 -18.38 -5.64 -52.08
C GLU A 45 -18.08 -7.06 -52.57
N VAL A 46 -18.04 -7.29 -53.87
CA VAL A 46 -17.56 -8.55 -54.45
C VAL A 46 -16.04 -8.56 -54.42
N SER A 47 -15.45 -9.33 -53.50
CA SER A 47 -14.00 -9.49 -53.36
C SER A 47 -13.61 -10.97 -53.46
N PRO A 48 -12.57 -11.32 -54.23
CA PRO A 48 -12.05 -12.69 -54.30
C PRO A 48 -11.38 -13.13 -53.00
N ASP A 49 -10.94 -12.18 -52.17
CA ASP A 49 -10.26 -12.45 -50.88
C ASP A 49 -11.24 -12.66 -49.71
N ARG A 50 -12.55 -12.67 -49.99
CA ARG A 50 -13.60 -12.83 -48.98
C ARG A 50 -13.52 -14.20 -48.30
N ARG A 51 -13.34 -14.20 -46.98
CA ARG A 51 -13.22 -15.41 -46.15
C ARG A 51 -14.55 -15.96 -45.62
N THR A 52 -15.53 -15.08 -45.39
CA THR A 52 -16.83 -15.44 -44.81
C THR A 52 -17.88 -14.39 -45.17
N HIS A 53 -19.13 -14.61 -44.78
CA HIS A 53 -20.23 -13.68 -45.01
C HIS A 53 -20.76 -13.10 -43.70
N ARG A 54 -21.31 -11.88 -43.76
CA ARG A 54 -22.01 -11.26 -42.63
C ARG A 54 -23.35 -11.96 -42.40
N ASN A 55 -23.75 -12.13 -41.14
CA ASN A 55 -24.97 -12.84 -40.72
C ASN A 55 -25.75 -12.05 -39.66
N GLY A 56 -26.09 -10.81 -39.99
CA GLY A 56 -26.84 -9.91 -39.11
C GLY A 56 -26.03 -9.37 -37.94
N TYR A 57 -26.74 -8.97 -36.89
CA TYR A 57 -26.20 -8.25 -35.73
C TYR A 57 -26.64 -8.89 -34.41
N ARG A 58 -25.90 -8.68 -33.32
CA ARG A 58 -26.35 -8.97 -31.95
C ARG A 58 -26.41 -7.68 -31.13
N PRO A 59 -27.50 -7.46 -30.36
CA PRO A 59 -27.57 -6.32 -29.47
C PRO A 59 -26.63 -6.53 -28.28
N ARG A 60 -26.02 -5.43 -27.81
CA ARG A 60 -25.27 -5.38 -26.57
C ARG A 60 -25.23 -3.94 -26.05
N GLY A 61 -25.85 -3.69 -24.89
CA GLY A 61 -25.63 -2.46 -24.14
C GLY A 61 -24.16 -2.26 -23.76
N TRP A 62 -23.66 -1.06 -24.03
CA TRP A 62 -22.35 -0.55 -23.66
C TRP A 62 -22.52 0.71 -22.81
N GLU A 63 -22.11 0.62 -21.55
CA GLU A 63 -22.19 1.73 -20.61
C GLU A 63 -20.96 2.63 -20.75
N THR A 64 -21.21 3.91 -21.01
CA THR A 64 -20.19 4.94 -21.24
C THR A 64 -20.47 6.19 -20.39
N ARG A 65 -19.52 7.12 -20.31
CA ARG A 65 -19.70 8.44 -19.68
C ARG A 65 -20.83 9.27 -20.28
N VAL A 66 -21.31 8.94 -21.49
CA VAL A 66 -22.44 9.60 -22.15
C VAL A 66 -23.72 8.75 -22.02
N GLY A 67 -23.74 7.79 -21.09
CA GLY A 67 -24.83 6.88 -20.82
C GLY A 67 -24.70 5.52 -21.53
N GLU A 68 -25.76 4.72 -21.44
CA GLU A 68 -25.85 3.42 -22.13
C GLU A 68 -26.09 3.60 -23.64
N VAL A 69 -25.24 2.96 -24.43
CA VAL A 69 -25.29 2.89 -25.89
C VAL A 69 -25.61 1.45 -26.29
N GLU A 70 -26.72 1.24 -27.01
CA GLU A 70 -27.06 -0.09 -27.53
C GLU A 70 -26.26 -0.40 -28.81
N LEU A 71 -25.28 -1.29 -28.70
CA LEU A 71 -24.46 -1.68 -29.84
C LEU A 71 -25.13 -2.79 -30.65
N ALA A 72 -25.25 -2.58 -31.95
CA ALA A 72 -25.53 -3.65 -32.91
C ALA A 72 -24.20 -4.27 -33.38
N ILE A 73 -23.69 -5.28 -32.68
CA ILE A 73 -22.42 -5.91 -33.01
C ILE A 73 -22.58 -6.84 -34.23
N PRO A 74 -21.85 -6.63 -35.34
CA PRO A 74 -21.88 -7.50 -36.51
C PRO A 74 -21.59 -8.98 -36.19
N ARG A 75 -22.12 -9.89 -37.01
CA ARG A 75 -21.81 -11.33 -36.94
C ARG A 75 -21.23 -11.82 -38.26
N ALA A 76 -20.24 -12.71 -38.18
CA ALA A 76 -19.81 -13.54 -39.30
C ALA A 76 -20.62 -14.85 -39.34
N ARG A 77 -20.79 -15.44 -40.53
CA ARG A 77 -21.54 -16.68 -40.77
C ARG A 77 -20.76 -17.91 -40.32
N SER A 78 -19.46 -17.89 -40.55
CA SER A 78 -18.51 -18.95 -40.21
C SER A 78 -17.19 -18.35 -39.73
N GLY A 79 -16.50 -19.08 -38.85
CA GLY A 79 -15.27 -18.64 -38.19
C GLY A 79 -15.48 -18.26 -36.72
N PRO A 80 -14.43 -17.79 -36.03
CA PRO A 80 -14.55 -17.28 -34.67
C PRO A 80 -15.52 -16.09 -34.63
N ALA A 81 -16.22 -15.93 -33.50
CA ALA A 81 -17.16 -14.84 -33.35
C ALA A 81 -16.42 -13.50 -33.27
N TYR A 82 -16.69 -12.61 -34.22
CA TYR A 82 -16.19 -11.23 -34.18
C TYR A 82 -16.57 -10.56 -32.84
N PHE A 83 -15.57 -9.95 -32.22
CA PHE A 83 -15.70 -9.21 -30.97
C PHE A 83 -15.00 -7.86 -31.11
N PRO A 84 -15.70 -6.73 -30.91
CA PRO A 84 -15.10 -5.41 -31.12
C PRO A 84 -13.88 -5.17 -30.24
N SER A 85 -12.81 -4.60 -30.82
CA SER A 85 -11.51 -4.45 -30.16
C SER A 85 -11.55 -3.53 -28.94
N PHE A 86 -12.45 -2.55 -28.94
CA PHE A 86 -12.64 -1.57 -27.88
C PHE A 86 -13.51 -2.09 -26.71
N LEU A 87 -14.06 -3.30 -26.81
CA LEU A 87 -14.83 -3.92 -25.74
C LEU A 87 -13.99 -4.98 -25.02
N GLU A 88 -14.41 -5.31 -23.80
CA GLU A 88 -13.84 -6.45 -23.07
C GLU A 88 -14.88 -7.56 -22.90
N PRO A 89 -14.49 -8.84 -23.03
CA PRO A 89 -15.40 -9.96 -22.80
C PRO A 89 -16.03 -9.89 -21.40
N ARG A 90 -17.35 -10.10 -21.33
CA ARG A 90 -18.14 -10.14 -20.07
C ARG A 90 -18.18 -8.82 -19.27
N ARG A 91 -17.65 -7.71 -19.79
CA ARG A 91 -17.79 -6.37 -19.18
C ARG A 91 -18.69 -5.48 -20.04
N ARG A 92 -19.56 -4.71 -19.39
CA ARG A 92 -20.47 -3.77 -20.09
C ARG A 92 -20.03 -2.31 -19.98
N SER A 93 -19.22 -1.96 -18.99
CA SER A 93 -18.77 -0.57 -18.76
C SER A 93 -17.43 -0.30 -19.44
N GLU A 94 -17.26 0.93 -19.94
CA GLU A 94 -15.95 1.41 -20.40
C GLU A 94 -14.92 1.48 -19.26
N GLN A 95 -13.64 1.44 -19.61
CA GLN A 95 -12.53 1.48 -18.64
C GLN A 95 -12.49 2.75 -17.80
N ALA A 96 -12.93 3.89 -18.34
CA ALA A 96 -12.97 5.15 -17.59
C ALA A 96 -13.93 5.08 -16.38
N ILE A 97 -15.09 4.43 -16.54
CA ILE A 97 -16.05 4.24 -15.43
C ILE A 97 -15.43 3.32 -14.37
N VAL A 98 -14.80 2.23 -14.81
CA VAL A 98 -14.12 1.30 -13.91
C VAL A 98 -13.05 2.03 -13.10
N ALA A 99 -12.22 2.85 -13.75
CA ALA A 99 -11.19 3.64 -13.07
C ALA A 99 -11.79 4.61 -12.04
N VAL A 100 -12.86 5.34 -12.37
CA VAL A 100 -13.54 6.25 -11.42
C VAL A 100 -14.09 5.49 -10.21
N VAL A 101 -14.67 4.31 -10.41
CA VAL A 101 -15.19 3.46 -9.33
C VAL A 101 -14.06 2.96 -8.43
N LEU A 102 -12.96 2.51 -9.03
CA LEU A 102 -11.77 2.06 -8.29
C LEU A 102 -11.14 3.21 -7.49
N GLU A 103 -10.96 4.37 -8.12
CA GLU A 103 -10.43 5.58 -7.48
C GLU A 103 -11.33 6.02 -6.31
N ALA A 104 -12.65 6.05 -6.51
CA ALA A 104 -13.58 6.38 -5.45
C ALA A 104 -13.48 5.38 -4.28
N TYR A 105 -13.36 4.09 -4.56
CA TYR A 105 -13.16 3.06 -3.54
C TYR A 105 -11.86 3.25 -2.76
N VAL A 106 -10.74 3.50 -3.45
CA VAL A 106 -9.43 3.76 -2.82
C VAL A 106 -9.48 5.03 -1.97
N ASN A 107 -10.19 6.06 -2.41
CA ASN A 107 -10.43 7.26 -1.62
C ASN A 107 -11.43 7.08 -0.46
N GLY A 108 -11.88 5.86 -0.19
CA GLY A 108 -12.76 5.53 0.93
C GLY A 108 -14.21 5.96 0.73
N VAL A 109 -14.63 6.21 -0.52
CA VAL A 109 -16.05 6.46 -0.83
C VAL A 109 -16.81 5.15 -0.66
N SER A 110 -17.85 5.17 0.17
CA SER A 110 -18.65 3.96 0.41
C SER A 110 -19.33 3.50 -0.89
N THR A 111 -19.52 2.18 -1.07
CA THR A 111 -20.13 1.62 -2.28
C THR A 111 -21.49 2.24 -2.63
N ARG A 112 -22.26 2.67 -1.62
CA ARG A 112 -23.54 3.38 -1.80
C ARG A 112 -23.37 4.81 -2.31
N LYS A 113 -22.29 5.50 -1.91
CA LYS A 113 -21.97 6.84 -2.43
C LYS A 113 -21.40 6.75 -3.85
N VAL A 114 -20.65 5.69 -4.17
CA VAL A 114 -20.19 5.41 -5.54
C VAL A 114 -21.38 5.19 -6.48
N ASP A 115 -22.36 4.37 -6.06
CA ASP A 115 -23.60 4.16 -6.83
C ASP A 115 -24.28 5.48 -7.20
N ARG A 116 -24.50 6.36 -6.20
CA ARG A 116 -25.05 7.71 -6.42
C ARG A 116 -24.20 8.59 -7.34
N LEU A 117 -22.87 8.51 -7.23
CA LEU A 117 -21.97 9.28 -8.09
C LEU A 117 -22.08 8.81 -9.54
N VAL A 118 -22.25 7.51 -9.76
CA VAL A 118 -22.42 6.94 -11.08
C VAL A 118 -23.81 7.21 -11.66
N GLU A 119 -24.86 7.20 -10.83
CA GLU A 119 -26.19 7.69 -11.23
C GLU A 119 -26.14 9.15 -11.73
N GLN A 120 -25.36 10.01 -11.07
CA GLN A 120 -25.15 11.40 -11.50
C GLN A 120 -24.40 11.52 -12.83
N LEU A 121 -23.63 10.51 -13.22
CA LEU A 121 -22.98 10.41 -14.53
C LEU A 121 -23.92 9.83 -15.60
N GLY A 122 -25.21 9.65 -15.31
CA GLY A 122 -26.21 9.14 -16.26
C GLY A 122 -26.18 7.63 -16.44
N LEU A 123 -25.50 6.91 -15.56
CA LEU A 123 -25.35 5.46 -15.59
C LEU A 123 -26.23 4.83 -14.52
N GLN A 124 -27.14 3.95 -14.92
CA GLN A 124 -28.03 3.25 -13.99
C GLN A 124 -27.49 1.85 -13.66
N GLY A 125 -27.91 1.31 -12.51
CA GLY A 125 -27.64 -0.09 -12.15
C GLY A 125 -26.23 -0.37 -11.61
N MET A 126 -25.56 0.61 -11.02
CA MET A 126 -24.30 0.39 -10.30
C MET A 126 -24.54 -0.13 -8.87
N THR A 127 -25.08 -1.35 -8.78
CA THR A 127 -25.34 -1.96 -7.47
C THR A 127 -24.07 -2.12 -6.63
N LYS A 128 -24.24 -2.20 -5.31
CA LYS A 128 -23.16 -2.50 -4.36
C LYS A 128 -22.32 -3.72 -4.79
N ASP A 129 -22.98 -4.77 -5.26
CA ASP A 129 -22.31 -6.02 -5.65
C ASP A 129 -21.46 -5.83 -6.91
N ARG A 130 -21.93 -4.99 -7.84
CA ARG A 130 -21.17 -4.61 -9.03
C ARG A 130 -19.93 -3.77 -8.68
N VAL A 131 -20.06 -2.79 -7.81
CA VAL A 131 -18.91 -2.02 -7.29
C VAL A 131 -17.90 -2.97 -6.63
N SER A 132 -18.38 -3.91 -5.80
CA SER A 132 -17.51 -4.89 -5.17
C SER A 132 -16.81 -5.80 -6.18
N ALA A 133 -17.48 -6.21 -7.26
CA ALA A 133 -16.89 -7.01 -8.33
C ALA A 133 -15.82 -6.24 -9.11
N LEU A 134 -16.05 -4.95 -9.39
CA LEU A 134 -15.04 -4.08 -10.01
C LEU A 134 -13.83 -3.90 -9.10
N CYS A 135 -14.03 -3.72 -7.79
CA CYS A 135 -12.92 -3.56 -6.85
C CYS A 135 -12.00 -4.80 -6.80
N ARG A 136 -12.50 -6.01 -7.11
CA ARG A 136 -11.64 -7.21 -7.19
C ARG A 136 -10.58 -7.14 -8.28
N LEU A 137 -10.70 -6.21 -9.24
CA LEU A 137 -9.63 -5.94 -10.21
C LEU A 137 -8.34 -5.44 -9.56
N LEU A 138 -8.44 -4.86 -8.35
CA LEU A 138 -7.27 -4.49 -7.56
C LEU A 138 -6.61 -5.70 -6.89
N ASP A 139 -7.29 -6.84 -6.76
CA ASP A 139 -6.76 -8.00 -6.01
C ASP A 139 -5.49 -8.55 -6.69
N GLU A 140 -5.46 -8.61 -8.01
CA GLU A 140 -4.29 -9.06 -8.78
C GLU A 140 -3.10 -8.12 -8.59
N GLN A 141 -3.32 -6.81 -8.70
CA GLN A 141 -2.26 -5.81 -8.48
C GLN A 141 -1.74 -5.85 -7.04
N VAL A 142 -2.64 -5.97 -6.06
CA VAL A 142 -2.28 -6.04 -4.64
C VAL A 142 -1.54 -7.34 -4.31
N SER A 143 -1.96 -8.48 -4.87
CA SER A 143 -1.25 -9.76 -4.70
C SER A 143 0.13 -9.69 -5.35
N ALA A 144 0.25 -9.20 -6.58
CA ALA A 144 1.53 -8.99 -7.24
C ALA A 144 2.47 -8.08 -6.42
N PHE A 145 1.94 -6.99 -5.87
CA PHE A 145 2.71 -6.10 -5.00
C PHE A 145 3.15 -6.77 -3.70
N ARG A 146 2.28 -7.58 -3.07
CA ARG A 146 2.55 -8.30 -1.81
C ARG A 146 3.55 -9.44 -1.98
N GLU A 147 3.54 -10.11 -3.12
CA GLU A 147 4.30 -11.33 -3.36
C GLU A 147 5.58 -11.09 -4.17
N ARG A 148 5.81 -9.86 -4.64
CA ARG A 148 7.00 -9.51 -5.43
C ARG A 148 8.30 -9.89 -4.70
N PRO A 149 9.34 -10.31 -5.46
CA PRO A 149 10.67 -10.50 -4.91
C PRO A 149 11.23 -9.18 -4.38
N LEU A 150 12.05 -9.29 -3.34
CA LEU A 150 12.82 -8.21 -2.75
C LEU A 150 14.27 -8.42 -3.18
N GLU A 151 14.85 -7.42 -3.81
CA GLU A 151 16.20 -7.47 -4.37
C GLU A 151 17.10 -6.47 -3.64
N GLY A 152 18.37 -6.83 -3.44
CA GLY A 152 19.34 -5.99 -2.72
C GLY A 152 19.21 -6.03 -1.19
N ALA A 153 20.03 -5.22 -0.52
CA ALA A 153 20.03 -5.13 0.93
C ALA A 153 19.09 -4.03 1.47
N TYR A 154 18.50 -4.30 2.64
CA TYR A 154 17.55 -3.41 3.33
C TYR A 154 18.03 -3.10 4.75
N PRO A 155 19.00 -2.19 4.94
CA PRO A 155 19.62 -1.91 6.24
C PRO A 155 18.65 -1.54 7.34
N TYR A 156 17.55 -0.85 7.01
CA TYR A 156 16.57 -0.39 7.98
C TYR A 156 15.19 -0.91 7.67
N LEU A 157 14.59 -1.57 8.64
CA LEU A 157 13.22 -2.07 8.60
C LEU A 157 12.43 -1.38 9.69
N TRP A 158 11.18 -1.05 9.38
CA TRP A 158 10.24 -0.61 10.37
C TRP A 158 8.92 -1.35 10.18
N LEU A 159 8.28 -1.63 11.31
CA LEU A 159 7.10 -2.46 11.41
C LEU A 159 6.07 -1.72 12.25
N ASP A 160 4.84 -1.68 11.75
CA ASP A 160 3.72 -1.10 12.48
C ASP A 160 2.45 -1.91 12.23
N ALA A 161 1.53 -1.81 13.17
CA ALA A 161 0.27 -2.53 13.17
C ALA A 161 -0.88 -1.57 13.44
N LYS A 162 -1.92 -1.65 12.60
CA LYS A 162 -3.16 -0.90 12.79
C LYS A 162 -4.32 -1.85 12.98
N GLN A 163 -5.06 -1.66 14.06
CA GLN A 163 -6.27 -2.45 14.30
C GLN A 163 -7.40 -2.05 13.35
N LEU A 164 -7.96 -3.04 12.66
CA LEU A 164 -9.13 -2.93 11.80
C LEU A 164 -10.25 -3.85 12.30
N LYS A 165 -11.51 -3.44 12.09
CA LYS A 165 -12.67 -4.31 12.34
C LYS A 165 -13.00 -5.08 11.08
N VAL A 166 -12.95 -6.41 11.16
CA VAL A 166 -13.21 -7.29 10.04
C VAL A 166 -14.25 -8.33 10.43
N ARG A 167 -15.19 -8.58 9.53
CA ARG A 167 -16.17 -9.65 9.68
C ARG A 167 -15.49 -10.97 9.32
N ASP A 168 -15.44 -11.84 10.30
CA ASP A 168 -14.92 -13.18 10.17
C ASP A 168 -16.04 -14.17 10.51
N GLN A 169 -16.47 -14.91 9.50
CA GLN A 169 -17.67 -15.73 9.55
C GLN A 169 -18.89 -14.90 10.03
N ALA A 170 -19.44 -15.22 11.20
CA ALA A 170 -20.58 -14.54 11.79
C ALA A 170 -20.20 -13.41 12.79
N HIS A 171 -18.91 -13.22 13.09
CA HIS A 171 -18.45 -12.32 14.16
C HIS A 171 -17.60 -11.17 13.62
N VAL A 172 -17.66 -10.02 14.30
CA VAL A 172 -16.75 -8.91 14.03
C VAL A 172 -15.54 -9.05 14.95
N ARG A 173 -14.35 -9.22 14.36
CA ARG A 173 -13.08 -9.34 15.07
C ARG A 173 -12.25 -8.07 14.85
N SER A 174 -11.44 -7.73 15.85
CA SER A 174 -10.37 -6.74 15.69
C SER A 174 -9.16 -7.52 15.15
N LYS A 175 -8.74 -7.24 13.92
CA LYS A 175 -7.54 -7.84 13.31
C LYS A 175 -6.47 -6.75 13.15
N ALA A 176 -5.20 -7.13 13.26
CA ALA A 176 -4.06 -6.23 13.11
C ALA A 176 -3.60 -6.22 11.65
N LEU A 177 -3.77 -5.08 10.97
CA LEU A 177 -3.17 -4.82 9.67
C LEU A 177 -1.72 -4.42 9.90
N VAL A 178 -0.81 -5.30 9.54
CA VAL A 178 0.63 -5.08 9.67
C VAL A 178 1.19 -4.55 8.37
N VAL A 179 2.07 -3.54 8.48
CA VAL A 179 2.79 -2.95 7.37
C VAL A 179 4.28 -2.95 7.68
N ALA A 180 5.06 -3.48 6.73
CA ALA A 180 6.52 -3.41 6.73
C ALA A 180 6.98 -2.44 5.66
N TYR A 181 7.82 -1.49 6.06
CA TYR A 181 8.55 -0.63 5.12
C TYR A 181 10.02 -0.67 5.46
N ALA A 182 10.84 -0.56 4.43
CA ALA A 182 12.28 -0.59 4.58
C ALA A 182 12.96 0.45 3.70
N VAL A 183 14.22 0.71 4.02
CA VAL A 183 15.12 1.48 3.16
C VAL A 183 16.06 0.51 2.48
N HIS A 184 16.02 0.51 1.15
CA HIS A 184 16.94 -0.22 0.28
C HIS A 184 18.34 0.41 0.32
N GLU A 185 19.38 -0.35 0.00
CA GLU A 185 20.80 0.09 -0.09
C GLU A 185 21.03 1.29 -1.03
N THR A 186 20.10 1.56 -1.94
CA THR A 186 20.12 2.77 -2.80
C THR A 186 19.63 4.03 -2.09
N GLY A 187 19.22 3.91 -0.82
CA GLY A 187 18.64 4.99 -0.01
C GLY A 187 17.17 5.30 -0.31
N ARG A 188 16.52 4.51 -1.17
CA ARG A 188 15.09 4.62 -1.44
C ARG A 188 14.30 3.86 -0.38
N ARG A 189 13.17 4.41 0.02
CA ARG A 189 12.23 3.74 0.92
C ARG A 189 11.14 3.07 0.10
N GLU A 190 10.65 1.95 0.59
CA GLU A 190 9.59 1.18 -0.05
C GLU A 190 8.77 0.39 0.96
N VAL A 191 7.53 0.10 0.62
CA VAL A 191 6.67 -0.79 1.39
C VAL A 191 6.94 -2.22 0.94
N ILE A 192 7.54 -3.04 1.79
CA ILE A 192 7.99 -4.39 1.44
C ILE A 192 6.99 -5.48 1.82
N GLY A 193 6.00 -5.18 2.68
CA GLY A 193 5.03 -6.17 3.11
C GLY A 193 3.78 -5.55 3.74
N ILE A 194 2.66 -6.24 3.53
CA ILE A 194 1.39 -5.96 4.19
C ILE A 194 0.68 -7.29 4.44
N ASP A 195 0.16 -7.46 5.64
CA ASP A 195 -0.66 -8.61 5.98
C ASP A 195 -1.68 -8.31 7.07
N LEU A 196 -2.63 -9.21 7.28
CA LEU A 196 -3.69 -9.06 8.27
C LEU A 196 -3.75 -10.29 9.19
N GLY A 197 -3.50 -10.07 10.48
CA GLY A 197 -3.50 -11.12 11.50
C GLY A 197 -4.63 -10.99 12.53
N GLU A 198 -5.11 -12.10 13.08
CA GLU A 198 -6.15 -12.13 14.12
C GLU A 198 -5.66 -11.62 15.48
N VAL A 199 -4.38 -11.84 15.77
CA VAL A 199 -3.72 -11.45 17.02
C VAL A 199 -2.31 -11.01 16.65
N GLU A 200 -1.83 -9.94 17.27
CA GLU A 200 -0.40 -9.62 17.29
C GLU A 200 0.30 -10.68 18.18
N SER A 201 0.36 -11.92 17.71
CA SER A 201 1.05 -13.01 18.39
C SER A 201 2.46 -13.16 17.83
N GLU A 202 3.37 -13.72 18.62
CA GLU A 202 4.71 -14.06 18.12
C GLU A 202 4.64 -14.96 16.88
N ALA A 203 3.72 -15.93 16.85
CA ALA A 203 3.56 -16.83 15.71
C ALA A 203 3.23 -16.09 14.40
N PHE A 204 2.31 -15.11 14.47
CA PHE A 204 1.96 -14.28 13.32
C PHE A 204 3.16 -13.45 12.83
N TRP A 205 3.87 -12.79 13.75
CA TRP A 205 5.06 -12.01 13.39
C TRP A 205 6.18 -12.87 12.81
N LEU A 206 6.38 -14.09 13.33
CA LEU A 206 7.34 -15.04 12.78
C LEU A 206 6.98 -15.44 11.35
N GLU A 207 5.71 -15.74 11.07
CA GLU A 207 5.24 -16.07 9.73
C GLU A 207 5.44 -14.88 8.77
N PHE A 208 5.03 -13.69 9.18
CA PHE A 208 5.17 -12.47 8.39
C PHE A 208 6.64 -12.15 8.05
N LEU A 209 7.53 -12.17 9.04
CA LEU A 209 8.96 -11.92 8.81
C LEU A 209 9.63 -13.04 7.99
N ARG A 210 9.20 -14.29 8.13
CA ARG A 210 9.67 -15.40 7.29
C ARG A 210 9.23 -15.24 5.84
N SER A 211 8.00 -14.78 5.60
CA SER A 211 7.52 -14.47 4.25
C SER A 211 8.38 -13.39 3.59
N LEU A 212 8.76 -12.35 4.34
CA LEU A 212 9.69 -11.33 3.86
C LEU A 212 11.07 -11.91 3.51
N ARG A 213 11.65 -12.73 4.40
CA ARG A 213 12.93 -13.43 4.13
C ARG A 213 12.84 -14.33 2.90
N GLN A 214 11.76 -15.10 2.75
CA GLN A 214 11.55 -15.98 1.59
C GLN A 214 11.45 -15.21 0.28
N ARG A 215 10.92 -13.98 0.31
CA ARG A 215 10.86 -13.09 -0.85
C ARG A 215 12.19 -12.41 -1.16
N GLY A 216 13.20 -12.50 -0.29
CA GLY A 216 14.55 -11.94 -0.52
C GLY A 216 14.95 -10.80 0.41
N LEU A 217 14.20 -10.54 1.50
CA LEU A 217 14.62 -9.54 2.49
C LEU A 217 15.98 -9.92 3.07
N ASP A 218 16.99 -9.09 2.86
CA ASP A 218 18.33 -9.31 3.39
C ASP A 218 19.02 -8.03 3.88
N GLY A 219 20.09 -8.19 4.67
CA GLY A 219 20.92 -7.09 5.14
C GLY A 219 20.26 -6.16 6.17
N VAL A 220 19.24 -6.62 6.90
CA VAL A 220 18.58 -5.81 7.93
C VAL A 220 19.51 -5.60 9.13
N ARG A 221 19.86 -4.34 9.41
CA ARG A 221 20.76 -3.92 10.50
C ARG A 221 20.01 -3.33 11.69
N LEU A 222 18.84 -2.75 11.48
CA LEU A 222 17.98 -2.25 12.54
C LEU A 222 16.51 -2.47 12.19
N ALA A 223 15.76 -3.04 13.12
CA ALA A 223 14.30 -3.11 13.06
C ALA A 223 13.68 -2.13 14.06
N VAL A 224 12.74 -1.30 13.63
CA VAL A 224 12.08 -0.28 14.46
C VAL A 224 10.58 -0.56 14.56
N SER A 225 10.02 -0.58 15.76
CA SER A 225 8.57 -0.74 15.95
C SER A 225 8.07 -0.12 17.25
N ASP A 226 6.76 -0.15 17.48
CA ASP A 226 6.22 0.00 18.84
C ASP A 226 6.58 -1.24 19.70
N ASP A 227 6.40 -1.12 21.02
CA ASP A 227 6.67 -2.17 22.00
C ASP A 227 5.68 -3.32 21.88
N HIS A 228 6.15 -4.37 21.23
CA HIS A 228 5.39 -5.59 21.05
C HIS A 228 6.31 -6.80 21.27
N GLN A 229 6.15 -7.48 22.41
CA GLN A 229 7.06 -8.54 22.85
C GLN A 229 7.17 -9.69 21.84
N GLY A 230 6.04 -10.11 21.24
CA GLY A 230 6.03 -11.14 20.20
C GLY A 230 6.74 -10.69 18.90
N LEU A 231 6.78 -9.39 18.64
CA LEU A 231 7.49 -8.85 17.47
C LEU A 231 8.99 -8.78 17.75
N LYS A 232 9.38 -8.29 18.94
CA LYS A 232 10.79 -8.28 19.38
C LYS A 232 11.41 -9.69 19.32
N ALA A 233 10.69 -10.69 19.83
CA ALA A 233 11.11 -12.10 19.76
C ALA A 233 11.23 -12.60 18.31
N ALA A 234 10.26 -12.26 17.45
CA ALA A 234 10.28 -12.65 16.04
C ALA A 234 11.44 -11.99 15.27
N ILE A 235 11.75 -10.72 15.52
CA ILE A 235 12.90 -10.00 14.94
C ILE A 235 14.19 -10.70 15.33
N ALA A 236 14.39 -10.97 16.63
CA ALA A 236 15.59 -11.65 17.12
C ALA A 236 15.79 -13.02 16.46
N ARG A 237 14.70 -13.76 16.20
CA ARG A 237 14.76 -15.10 15.63
C ARG A 237 14.91 -15.15 14.10
N VAL A 238 14.35 -14.20 13.37
CA VAL A 238 14.28 -14.24 11.89
C VAL A 238 15.28 -13.29 11.22
N LEU A 239 15.48 -12.11 11.82
CA LEU A 239 16.36 -11.08 11.27
C LEU A 239 17.70 -11.03 11.99
N ALA A 240 17.74 -11.44 13.27
CA ALA A 240 18.94 -11.44 14.11
C ALA A 240 19.63 -10.06 14.19
N CYS A 241 18.84 -8.98 14.11
CA CYS A 241 19.32 -7.61 14.20
C CYS A 241 18.88 -6.93 15.50
N PRO A 242 19.57 -5.85 15.93
CA PRO A 242 19.09 -4.96 16.98
C PRO A 242 17.66 -4.47 16.74
N TRP A 243 16.95 -4.25 17.84
CA TRP A 243 15.60 -3.69 17.83
C TRP A 243 15.59 -2.30 18.46
N GLN A 244 14.96 -1.36 17.77
CA GLN A 244 14.71 -0.01 18.25
C GLN A 244 13.23 0.15 18.62
N ARG A 245 12.98 0.43 19.90
CA ARG A 245 11.66 0.82 20.39
C ARG A 245 11.35 2.26 19.98
N CYS A 246 10.17 2.49 19.40
CA CYS A 246 9.75 3.82 18.99
C CYS A 246 9.66 4.79 20.19
N THR A 247 10.50 5.84 20.18
CA THR A 247 10.56 6.84 21.26
C THR A 247 9.26 7.64 21.40
N VAL A 248 8.55 7.89 20.29
CA VAL A 248 7.26 8.61 20.30
C VAL A 248 6.18 7.81 21.01
N HIS A 249 6.07 6.51 20.68
CA HIS A 249 5.13 5.62 21.37
C HIS A 249 5.51 5.41 22.82
N PHE A 250 6.81 5.30 23.14
CA PHE A 250 7.27 5.23 24.53
C PHE A 250 6.84 6.45 25.34
N VAL A 251 7.08 7.68 24.86
CA VAL A 251 6.65 8.92 25.52
C VAL A 251 5.13 8.93 25.74
N ARG A 252 4.35 8.51 24.73
CA ARG A 252 2.88 8.43 24.83
C ARG A 252 2.43 7.43 25.89
N SER A 253 3.08 6.28 25.97
CA SER A 253 2.82 5.27 27.00
C SER A 253 3.18 5.80 28.40
N MET A 254 4.27 6.54 28.54
CA MET A 254 4.65 7.14 29.82
C MET A 254 3.60 8.12 30.34
N HIS A 255 2.88 8.85 29.47
CA HIS A 255 1.80 9.75 29.90
C HIS A 255 0.66 9.04 30.64
N GLN A 256 0.47 7.74 30.42
CA GLN A 256 -0.52 6.92 31.13
C GLN A 256 -0.09 6.63 32.58
N HIS A 257 1.20 6.82 32.89
CA HIS A 257 1.78 6.66 34.23
C HIS A 257 2.05 7.99 34.93
N CYS A 258 1.68 9.11 34.29
CA CYS A 258 1.87 10.46 34.81
C CYS A 258 0.53 11.15 35.08
N ARG A 259 0.49 11.96 36.14
CA ARG A 259 -0.58 12.95 36.33
C ARG A 259 -0.49 14.01 35.23
N PRO A 260 -1.60 14.65 34.82
CA PRO A 260 -1.58 15.66 33.76
C PRO A 260 -0.53 16.76 33.96
N ALA A 261 -0.36 17.25 35.20
CA ALA A 261 0.64 18.27 35.55
C ALA A 261 2.11 17.82 35.37
N GLN A 262 2.39 16.51 35.39
CA GLN A 262 3.73 15.95 35.25
C GLN A 262 4.11 15.66 33.79
N ARG A 263 3.13 15.59 32.87
CA ARG A 263 3.35 15.13 31.48
C ARG A 263 4.31 16.03 30.70
N SER A 264 4.23 17.35 30.89
CA SER A 264 5.14 18.31 30.24
C SER A 264 6.59 18.08 30.68
N LEU A 265 6.82 17.97 31.99
CA LEU A 265 8.14 17.71 32.58
C LEU A 265 8.74 16.40 32.05
N VAL A 266 7.97 15.30 32.09
CA VAL A 266 8.43 13.98 31.62
C VAL A 266 8.72 14.01 30.11
N SER A 267 7.90 14.69 29.33
CA SER A 267 8.11 14.78 27.88
C SER A 267 9.37 15.59 27.53
N ALA A 268 9.65 16.66 28.27
CA ALA A 268 10.87 17.45 28.11
C ALA A 268 12.11 16.62 28.48
N ALA A 269 12.09 15.95 29.62
CA ALA A 269 13.23 15.14 30.09
C ALA A 269 13.55 13.97 29.15
N LEU A 270 12.54 13.21 28.70
CA LEU A 270 12.74 12.14 27.72
C LEU A 270 13.23 12.67 26.37
N ARG A 271 12.77 13.86 25.97
CA ARG A 271 13.23 14.50 24.73
C ARG A 271 14.70 14.93 24.82
N GLU A 272 15.19 15.34 25.98
CA GLU A 272 16.62 15.62 26.18
C GLU A 272 17.47 14.37 25.98
N VAL A 273 17.05 13.23 26.55
CA VAL A 273 17.73 11.93 26.36
C VAL A 273 17.83 11.59 24.87
N PHE A 274 16.72 11.63 24.13
CA PHE A 274 16.67 11.20 22.72
C PHE A 274 17.26 12.20 21.71
N ASN A 275 17.64 13.40 22.14
CA ASN A 275 18.33 14.39 21.31
C ASN A 275 19.78 14.61 21.76
N SER A 276 20.34 13.69 22.53
CA SER A 276 21.76 13.72 22.90
C SER A 276 22.67 13.57 21.68
N ASP A 277 23.88 14.11 21.79
CA ASP A 277 24.88 14.15 20.73
C ASP A 277 25.64 12.81 20.58
N SER A 278 25.54 11.92 21.57
CA SER A 278 26.10 10.57 21.52
C SER A 278 25.30 9.58 22.38
N ARG A 279 25.61 8.28 22.23
CA ARG A 279 25.01 7.21 23.04
C ARG A 279 25.39 7.36 24.50
N GLU A 280 26.65 7.65 24.79
CA GLU A 280 27.21 7.81 26.14
C GLU A 280 26.51 8.95 26.86
N GLN A 281 26.38 10.10 26.19
CA GLN A 281 25.67 11.25 26.73
C GLN A 281 24.18 10.96 26.96
N ALA A 282 23.55 10.16 26.10
CA ALA A 282 22.17 9.74 26.31
C ALA A 282 22.02 8.86 27.57
N ARG A 283 22.96 7.93 27.80
CA ARG A 283 22.97 7.07 28.99
C ARG A 283 23.18 7.87 30.27
N GLU A 284 24.12 8.81 30.28
CA GLU A 284 24.34 9.73 31.41
C GLU A 284 23.04 10.49 31.74
N ARG A 285 22.35 11.01 30.72
CA ARG A 285 21.06 11.69 30.91
C ARG A 285 19.95 10.78 31.42
N VAL A 286 19.96 9.49 31.07
CA VAL A 286 19.02 8.51 31.66
C VAL A 286 19.26 8.40 33.15
N SER A 287 20.51 8.22 33.58
CA SER A 287 20.87 8.14 35.01
C SER A 287 20.46 9.41 35.77
N GLU A 288 20.81 10.60 35.25
CA GLU A 288 20.42 11.88 35.85
C GLU A 288 18.89 12.06 35.94
N LEU A 289 18.16 11.63 34.92
CA LEU A 289 16.70 11.68 34.89
C LEU A 289 16.11 10.79 35.98
N VAL A 290 16.59 9.55 36.10
CA VAL A 290 16.14 8.58 37.10
C VAL A 290 16.38 9.11 38.52
N GLU A 291 17.56 9.66 38.79
CA GLU A 291 17.87 10.25 40.10
C GLU A 291 16.95 11.43 40.43
N ARG A 292 16.75 12.34 39.47
CA ARG A 292 15.97 13.57 39.68
C ARG A 292 14.46 13.32 39.77
N LEU A 293 13.94 12.41 38.95
CA LEU A 293 12.50 12.20 38.78
C LEU A 293 11.98 10.91 39.42
N GLY A 294 12.85 10.06 39.97
CA GLY A 294 12.48 8.78 40.59
C GLY A 294 11.42 8.91 41.68
N ALA A 295 11.52 9.95 42.52
CA ALA A 295 10.51 10.21 43.55
C ALA A 295 9.17 10.74 43.00
N ILE A 296 9.18 11.37 41.82
CA ILE A 296 8.01 12.05 41.23
C ILE A 296 7.23 11.11 40.31
N VAL A 297 7.95 10.33 39.50
CA VAL A 297 7.41 9.39 38.49
C VAL A 297 8.18 8.06 38.50
N PRO A 298 8.12 7.30 39.61
CA PRO A 298 8.94 6.10 39.81
C PRO A 298 8.73 5.03 38.72
N LYS A 299 7.48 4.84 38.28
CA LYS A 299 7.14 3.87 37.24
C LYS A 299 7.74 4.23 35.87
N VAL A 300 7.81 5.52 35.54
CA VAL A 300 8.42 5.98 34.27
C VAL A 300 9.92 5.72 34.29
N CYS A 301 10.58 6.00 35.41
CA CYS A 301 12.02 5.77 35.56
C CYS A 301 12.35 4.28 35.43
N ALA A 302 11.62 3.40 36.13
CA ALA A 302 11.81 1.95 36.01
C ALA A 302 11.60 1.42 34.58
N LEU A 303 10.60 1.93 33.86
CA LEU A 303 10.34 1.54 32.47
C LEU A 303 11.39 2.11 31.49
N LEU A 304 11.97 3.26 31.80
CA LEU A 304 13.07 3.84 31.03
C LEU A 304 14.35 3.02 31.20
N GLU A 305 14.71 2.67 32.43
CA GLU A 305 15.89 1.84 32.73
C GLU A 305 15.76 0.45 32.09
N GLN A 306 14.60 -0.20 32.21
CA GLN A 306 14.36 -1.51 31.60
C GLN A 306 14.43 -1.50 30.06
N GLY A 307 14.07 -0.38 29.44
CA GLY A 307 14.01 -0.22 28.00
C GLY A 307 15.19 0.56 27.41
N GLU A 308 16.20 0.91 28.20
CA GLU A 308 17.27 1.85 27.81
C GLU A 308 17.96 1.42 26.51
N ASP A 309 18.46 0.18 26.46
CA ASP A 309 19.18 -0.32 25.29
C ASP A 309 18.29 -0.35 24.03
N ASP A 310 17.02 -0.75 24.18
CA ASP A 310 16.07 -0.78 23.07
C ASP A 310 15.68 0.65 22.60
N LEU A 311 15.67 1.63 23.51
CA LEU A 311 15.33 3.02 23.21
C LEU A 311 16.50 3.78 22.60
N LEU A 312 17.73 3.36 22.87
CA LEU A 312 18.96 4.01 22.42
C LEU A 312 19.69 3.24 21.29
N ALA A 313 19.17 2.11 20.83
CA ALA A 313 19.78 1.28 19.78
C ALA A 313 20.14 2.07 18.51
N PHE A 314 19.33 3.07 18.13
CA PHE A 314 19.54 3.91 16.96
C PHE A 314 20.86 4.70 17.00
N TYR A 315 21.45 4.94 18.17
CA TYR A 315 22.73 5.64 18.31
C TYR A 315 23.91 4.86 17.71
N CYS A 316 23.78 3.55 17.49
CA CYS A 316 24.81 2.73 16.84
C CYS A 316 24.95 2.99 15.32
N PHE A 317 24.09 3.85 14.77
CA PHE A 317 24.05 4.16 13.34
C PHE A 317 24.51 5.60 13.07
N PRO A 318 24.76 6.00 11.81
CA PRO A 318 25.22 7.36 11.51
C PRO A 318 24.25 8.43 12.04
N ALA A 319 24.80 9.51 12.62
CA ALA A 319 24.01 10.57 13.27
C ALA A 319 22.96 11.21 12.36
N ALA A 320 23.24 11.29 11.05
CA ALA A 320 22.30 11.76 10.04
C ALA A 320 21.00 10.94 9.98
N HIS A 321 21.00 9.70 10.47
CA HIS A 321 19.87 8.78 10.43
C HIS A 321 19.02 8.82 11.70
N TRP A 322 19.57 9.26 12.84
CA TRP A 322 18.94 9.16 14.16
C TRP A 322 17.53 9.72 14.23
N SER A 323 17.30 10.89 13.62
CA SER A 323 15.98 11.53 13.55
C SER A 323 14.90 10.65 12.93
N LYS A 324 15.28 9.75 12.01
CA LYS A 324 14.40 8.82 11.30
C LYS A 324 14.32 7.46 12.00
N LEU A 325 15.41 6.98 12.58
CA LEU A 325 15.50 5.66 13.20
C LEU A 325 14.83 5.60 14.58
N ARG A 326 14.89 6.68 15.37
CA ARG A 326 14.34 6.68 16.75
C ARG A 326 12.81 6.54 16.85
N SER A 327 12.08 6.54 15.72
CA SER A 327 10.62 6.46 15.73
C SER A 327 10.04 5.85 14.45
N THR A 328 8.79 5.40 14.54
CA THR A 328 7.95 5.01 13.39
C THR A 328 7.21 6.21 12.78
N ASN A 329 7.58 7.45 13.12
CA ASN A 329 6.98 8.66 12.54
C ASN A 329 6.95 8.70 11.00
N PRO A 330 7.94 8.13 10.26
CA PRO A 330 7.85 8.03 8.81
C PRO A 330 6.60 7.29 8.30
N LEU A 331 6.00 6.39 9.08
CA LEU A 331 4.71 5.76 8.76
C LEU A 331 3.49 6.54 9.19
N GLU A 332 3.62 7.50 10.11
CA GLU A 332 2.43 8.06 10.75
C GLU A 332 1.49 8.68 9.71
N ARG A 333 2.06 9.28 8.64
CA ARG A 333 1.28 9.75 7.49
C ARG A 333 0.56 8.60 6.78
N VAL A 334 1.25 7.53 6.44
CA VAL A 334 0.68 6.36 5.74
C VAL A 334 -0.41 5.70 6.58
N ASN A 335 -0.16 5.45 7.86
CA ASN A 335 -1.13 4.87 8.78
C ASN A 335 -2.35 5.78 9.01
N ARG A 336 -2.16 7.10 8.95
CA ARG A 336 -3.24 8.07 8.98
C ARG A 336 -4.06 8.04 7.68
N GLU A 337 -3.42 7.89 6.52
CA GLU A 337 -4.13 7.74 5.24
C GLU A 337 -4.94 6.44 5.19
N ILE A 338 -4.37 5.32 5.66
CA ILE A 338 -5.09 4.05 5.83
C ILE A 338 -6.27 4.27 6.79
N GLY A 339 -6.03 4.90 7.94
CA GLY A 339 -7.06 5.26 8.93
C GLY A 339 -8.23 6.03 8.34
N ARG A 340 -7.96 7.15 7.66
CA ARG A 340 -9.00 7.99 7.05
C ARG A 340 -9.97 7.20 6.17
N ARG A 341 -9.49 6.18 5.46
CA ARG A 341 -10.29 5.39 4.53
C ARG A 341 -10.92 4.17 5.22
N SER A 342 -10.17 3.48 6.08
CA SER A 342 -10.68 2.35 6.85
C SER A 342 -11.79 2.77 7.82
N ASP A 343 -11.69 3.97 8.40
CA ASP A 343 -12.66 4.48 9.37
C ASP A 343 -14.02 4.78 8.70
N VAL A 344 -14.01 5.15 7.40
CA VAL A 344 -15.24 5.32 6.61
C VAL A 344 -15.89 3.98 6.27
N VAL A 345 -15.08 2.94 6.01
CA VAL A 345 -15.58 1.57 5.81
C VAL A 345 -16.18 1.03 7.11
N GLY A 346 -15.55 1.31 8.25
CA GLY A 346 -15.97 0.90 9.58
C GLY A 346 -15.70 -0.58 9.84
N ILE A 347 -16.43 -1.47 9.15
CA ILE A 347 -16.29 -2.93 9.29
C ILE A 347 -16.08 -3.54 7.90
N PHE A 348 -14.93 -4.16 7.69
CA PHE A 348 -14.62 -4.87 6.45
C PHE A 348 -15.41 -6.19 6.38
N PRO A 349 -15.88 -6.60 5.19
CA PRO A 349 -16.66 -7.83 5.02
C PRO A 349 -15.82 -9.11 5.15
N ASN A 350 -14.51 -9.03 4.92
CA ASN A 350 -13.53 -10.11 5.04
C ASN A 350 -12.11 -9.54 4.96
N ASP A 351 -11.12 -10.39 5.23
CA ASP A 351 -9.70 -10.04 5.24
C ASP A 351 -9.22 -9.54 3.87
N ALA A 352 -9.65 -10.20 2.78
CA ALA A 352 -9.29 -9.81 1.43
C ALA A 352 -9.72 -8.37 1.09
N ALA A 353 -10.88 -7.92 1.55
CA ALA A 353 -11.33 -6.55 1.33
C ALA A 353 -10.51 -5.51 2.11
N ALA A 354 -10.01 -5.86 3.31
CA ALA A 354 -9.11 -5.00 4.08
C ALA A 354 -7.74 -4.89 3.40
N ILE A 355 -7.18 -6.03 3.00
CA ILE A 355 -5.90 -6.11 2.28
C ILE A 355 -6.00 -5.38 0.94
N ARG A 356 -7.10 -5.50 0.20
CA ARG A 356 -7.31 -4.79 -1.07
C ARG A 356 -7.22 -3.28 -0.90
N LEU A 357 -7.99 -2.72 0.04
CA LEU A 357 -8.02 -1.26 0.23
C LEU A 357 -6.66 -0.74 0.71
N ALA A 358 -6.10 -1.37 1.75
CA ALA A 358 -4.81 -0.95 2.29
C ALA A 358 -3.66 -1.17 1.29
N GLY A 359 -3.68 -2.29 0.57
CA GLY A 359 -2.69 -2.62 -0.46
C GLY A 359 -2.71 -1.63 -1.62
N ALA A 360 -3.89 -1.26 -2.13
CA ALA A 360 -4.01 -0.26 -3.19
C ALA A 360 -3.42 1.10 -2.77
N LEU A 361 -3.71 1.55 -1.54
CA LEU A 361 -3.15 2.78 -0.99
C LEU A 361 -1.63 2.71 -0.82
N LEU A 362 -1.11 1.55 -0.41
CA LEU A 362 0.32 1.36 -0.22
C LEU A 362 1.06 1.28 -1.56
N ILE A 363 0.44 0.78 -2.62
CA ILE A 363 0.99 0.83 -3.99
C ILE A 363 1.18 2.28 -4.42
N GLU A 364 0.12 3.09 -4.37
CA GLU A 364 0.18 4.52 -4.72
C GLU A 364 1.26 5.24 -3.90
N GLN A 365 1.27 5.00 -2.58
CA GLN A 365 2.25 5.62 -1.71
C GLN A 365 3.69 5.17 -2.00
N ASN A 366 3.88 3.91 -2.38
CA ASN A 366 5.18 3.35 -2.75
C ASN A 366 5.68 3.97 -4.06
N ASP A 367 4.80 4.13 -5.07
CA ASP A 367 5.15 4.75 -6.34
C ASP A 367 5.57 6.21 -6.16
N GLU A 368 4.86 6.97 -5.32
CA GLU A 368 5.28 8.33 -4.93
C GLU A 368 6.69 8.34 -4.33
N TRP A 369 7.04 7.35 -3.50
CA TRP A 369 8.36 7.26 -2.86
C TRP A 369 9.47 6.91 -3.85
N LEU A 370 9.19 6.05 -4.82
CA LEU A 370 10.16 5.63 -5.84
C LEU A 370 10.54 6.78 -6.79
N VAL A 371 9.60 7.68 -7.08
CA VAL A 371 9.82 8.85 -7.94
C VAL A 371 10.35 10.06 -7.16
N SER A 372 10.12 10.10 -5.84
CA SER A 372 10.62 11.15 -4.96
C SER A 372 12.15 11.13 -4.78
N ARG A 373 12.69 12.20 -4.18
CA ARG A 373 14.07 12.21 -3.72
C ARG A 373 14.34 11.04 -2.77
N ARG A 374 15.56 10.50 -2.82
CA ARG A 374 15.99 9.43 -1.93
C ARG A 374 15.71 9.79 -0.48
N TYR A 375 15.24 8.80 0.27
CA TYR A 375 14.91 8.97 1.68
C TYR A 375 16.18 9.16 2.52
N LEU A 376 17.23 8.43 2.20
CA LEU A 376 18.59 8.61 2.70
C LEU A 376 19.55 8.77 1.52
N SER A 377 20.57 9.61 1.65
CA SER A 377 21.53 9.78 0.56
C SER A 377 22.36 8.50 0.36
N SER A 378 22.88 8.29 -0.85
CA SER A 378 23.75 7.16 -1.17
C SER A 378 24.98 7.12 -0.26
N GLU A 379 25.58 8.28 0.00
CA GLU A 379 26.77 8.44 0.82
C GLU A 379 26.47 8.11 2.28
N SER A 380 25.30 8.56 2.77
CA SER A 380 24.87 8.32 4.16
C SER A 380 24.53 6.84 4.40
N ILE A 381 23.91 6.17 3.42
CA ILE A 381 23.64 4.72 3.51
C ILE A 381 24.92 3.90 3.42
N ALA A 382 25.90 4.29 2.60
CA ALA A 382 27.18 3.59 2.53
C ALA A 382 27.86 3.52 3.91
N LEU A 383 27.78 4.59 4.71
CA LEU A 383 28.26 4.57 6.10
C LEU A 383 27.55 3.50 6.94
N ALA A 384 26.23 3.37 6.81
CA ALA A 384 25.47 2.37 7.55
C ALA A 384 25.76 0.93 7.10
N LEU A 385 26.04 0.72 5.80
CA LEU A 385 26.41 -0.58 5.25
C LEU A 385 27.85 -0.98 5.60
N ALA A 386 28.73 -0.01 5.83
CA ALA A 386 30.13 -0.25 6.22
C ALA A 386 30.30 -0.65 7.70
N LEU A 387 29.28 -0.47 8.54
CA LEU A 387 29.36 -0.71 10.00
C LEU A 387 29.70 -2.16 10.40
N ASP A 388 29.63 -3.14 9.49
CA ASP A 388 30.06 -4.53 9.77
C ASP A 388 31.50 -4.85 9.36
N ILE A 389 32.19 -3.99 8.61
CA ILE A 389 33.56 -4.30 8.13
C ILE A 389 34.59 -4.19 9.26
N GLU A 390 34.30 -3.41 10.31
CA GLU A 390 35.26 -3.18 11.41
C GLU A 390 35.11 -4.21 12.55
N ASP A 391 33.89 -4.65 12.88
CA ASP A 391 33.62 -5.55 14.02
C ASP A 391 34.09 -7.01 13.76
N GLU A 392 34.15 -7.43 12.49
CA GLU A 392 34.70 -8.73 12.12
C GLU A 392 36.24 -8.72 12.10
N SER A 393 36.85 -7.56 11.81
CA SER A 393 38.31 -7.38 11.84
C SER A 393 38.88 -7.27 13.25
N ASP A 394 38.13 -6.67 14.18
CA ASP A 394 38.52 -6.59 15.60
C ASP A 394 38.23 -7.91 16.34
N ARG A 395 37.13 -8.62 16.04
CA ARG A 395 36.92 -9.99 16.54
C ARG A 395 37.99 -10.96 16.05
N GLN A 396 38.37 -10.91 14.77
CA GLN A 396 39.46 -11.75 14.25
C GLN A 396 40.82 -11.38 14.83
N ARG A 397 41.06 -10.10 15.18
CA ARG A 397 42.28 -9.68 15.87
C ARG A 397 42.30 -10.15 17.32
N GLU A 398 41.19 -10.09 18.05
CA GLU A 398 41.09 -10.59 19.42
C GLU A 398 41.26 -12.12 19.48
N GLU A 399 40.64 -12.87 18.56
CA GLU A 399 40.81 -14.33 18.48
C GLU A 399 42.26 -14.75 18.16
N VAL A 400 42.95 -14.01 17.28
CA VAL A 400 44.36 -14.26 16.95
C VAL A 400 45.29 -13.90 18.12
N ILE A 401 44.97 -12.87 18.90
CA ILE A 401 45.73 -12.50 20.11
C ILE A 401 45.52 -13.55 21.21
N GLU A 402 44.32 -14.08 21.40
CA GLU A 402 44.05 -15.15 22.38
C GLU A 402 44.74 -16.48 21.98
N LEU A 403 44.75 -16.83 20.69
CA LEU A 403 45.42 -18.04 20.18
C LEU A 403 46.96 -17.95 20.16
N THR A 404 47.53 -16.75 20.20
CA THR A 404 48.99 -16.54 20.31
C THR A 404 49.47 -16.33 21.73
N ALA A 405 48.55 -16.15 22.69
CA ALA A 405 48.83 -16.05 24.12
C ALA A 405 48.65 -17.37 24.90
N ALA A 406 48.05 -18.39 24.28
CA ALA A 406 47.96 -19.78 24.78
C ALA A 406 49.10 -20.64 24.21
#